data_AF-A0A532AY50-F1
#
_entry.id   AF-A0A532AY50-F1
#
_cell.length_a   1.000
_cell.length_b   1.000
_cell.length_c   1.000
_cell.angle_alpha   90.00
_cell.angle_beta   90.00
_cell.angle_gamma   90.00
#
_symmetry.space_group_name_H-M   'P 1'
#
loop_
_entity.id
_entity.type
_entity.pdbx_description
1 polymer ?
#
loop_
_entity_poly.entity_id
_entity_poly.type
_entity_poly.pdbx_seq_one_letter_code
_entity_poly.pdbx_strand_id
1 'polypeptide(L)'
;VTGRIERGIVKVGDEIEIVGLRPNQITIVTGVEMFRKVLDEGQAGDNVGVLLRGTKKEDVERGMVLSKPKSITPHTKFKAEIYVLAKEEGGRHTPFFNGYRPQFYFRTTDVTGIMTLNPGVEMVMPGDNVSVTGELISPIAMDQGLRFAVREGGKTVGSGVVTEILA
;
A
#
# COMPACT_ATOMS: atom_id res chain seq x y z
N VAL A 1 -0.70 -9.92 -14.90
CA VAL A 1 -0.49 -8.75 -14.01
C VAL A 1 0.96 -8.29 -14.14
N THR A 2 1.26 -7.00 -14.11
CA THR A 2 2.65 -6.51 -14.17
C THR A 2 3.04 -5.82 -12.87
N GLY A 3 4.31 -5.90 -12.50
CA GLY A 3 4.83 -5.24 -11.30
C GLY A 3 6.31 -5.51 -11.08
N ARG A 4 6.88 -4.79 -10.11
CA ARG A 4 8.21 -5.09 -9.58
C ARG A 4 8.07 -6.04 -8.40
N ILE A 5 8.83 -7.13 -8.37
CA ILE A 5 8.86 -8.04 -7.23
C ILE A 5 9.56 -7.33 -6.07
N GLU A 6 8.81 -7.07 -4.99
CA GLU A 6 9.32 -6.35 -3.81
C GLU A 6 10.25 -7.24 -2.96
N ARG A 7 9.85 -8.49 -2.74
CA ARG A 7 10.58 -9.48 -1.94
C ARG A 7 10.30 -10.90 -2.40
N GLY A 8 11.23 -11.81 -2.15
CA GLY A 8 11.08 -13.24 -2.46
C GLY A 8 11.30 -13.60 -3.93
N ILE A 9 10.81 -14.78 -4.29
CA ILE A 9 10.90 -15.40 -5.62
C ILE A 9 9.51 -15.94 -5.97
N VAL A 10 9.10 -15.83 -7.23
CA VAL A 10 7.89 -16.43 -7.78
C VAL A 10 8.26 -17.34 -8.94
N LYS A 11 7.74 -18.56 -8.95
CA LYS A 11 8.00 -19.57 -9.99
C LYS A 11 6.74 -19.93 -10.74
N VAL A 12 6.91 -20.42 -11.97
CA VAL A 12 5.80 -21.04 -12.69
C VAL A 12 5.32 -22.27 -11.92
N GLY A 13 4.01 -22.35 -11.68
CA GLY A 13 3.37 -23.39 -10.87
C GLY A 13 3.10 -22.99 -9.42
N ASP A 14 3.64 -21.87 -8.94
CA ASP A 14 3.39 -21.41 -7.57
C ASP A 14 1.91 -21.03 -7.36
N GLU A 15 1.37 -21.44 -6.21
CA GLU A 15 0.12 -20.93 -5.69
C GLU A 15 0.37 -19.56 -5.03
N ILE A 16 -0.42 -18.56 -5.42
CA ILE A 16 -0.32 -17.19 -4.93
C ILE A 16 -1.68 -16.64 -4.53
N GLU A 17 -1.66 -15.65 -3.65
CA GLU A 17 -2.84 -14.94 -3.19
C GLU A 17 -2.82 -13.49 -3.70
N ILE A 18 -3.94 -13.06 -4.26
CA ILE A 18 -4.22 -11.68 -4.67
C ILE A 18 -4.89 -10.99 -3.47
N VAL A 19 -4.23 -9.98 -2.90
CA VAL A 19 -4.63 -9.35 -1.62
C VAL A 19 -4.87 -7.85 -1.77
N GLY A 20 -5.94 -7.35 -1.14
CA GLY A 20 -6.28 -5.93 -1.03
C GLY A 20 -7.44 -5.52 -1.95
N LEU A 21 -8.09 -4.40 -1.60
CA LEU A 21 -9.24 -3.75 -2.27
C LEU A 21 -10.54 -4.57 -2.34
N ARG A 22 -10.44 -5.90 -2.50
CA ARG A 22 -11.55 -6.85 -2.66
C ARG A 22 -11.27 -8.11 -1.83
N PRO A 23 -12.23 -9.05 -1.72
CA PRO A 23 -11.98 -10.34 -1.10
C PRO A 23 -10.78 -11.04 -1.74
N ASN A 24 -9.92 -11.64 -0.91
CA ASN A 24 -8.72 -12.31 -1.37
C ASN A 24 -9.06 -13.49 -2.30
N GLN A 25 -8.21 -13.70 -3.30
CA GLN A 25 -8.36 -14.79 -4.26
C GLN A 25 -7.05 -15.58 -4.37
N ILE A 26 -7.17 -16.91 -4.39
CA ILE A 26 -6.05 -17.79 -4.63
C ILE A 26 -6.05 -18.19 -6.10
N THR A 27 -4.88 -18.16 -6.73
CA THR A 27 -4.67 -18.59 -8.10
C THR A 27 -3.28 -19.20 -8.26
N ILE A 28 -2.99 -19.74 -9.45
CA ILE A 28 -1.73 -20.39 -9.78
C ILE A 28 -1.02 -19.56 -10.85
N VAL A 29 0.28 -19.35 -10.66
CA VAL A 29 1.15 -18.72 -11.66
C VAL A 29 1.37 -19.70 -12.82
N THR A 30 1.01 -19.28 -14.03
CA THR A 30 1.17 -20.10 -15.24
C THR A 30 2.31 -19.63 -16.14
N GLY A 31 2.93 -18.50 -15.82
CA GLY A 31 4.02 -17.94 -16.59
C GLY A 31 4.61 -16.71 -15.91
N VAL A 32 5.91 -16.53 -16.05
CA VAL A 32 6.64 -15.33 -15.65
C VAL A 32 7.36 -14.80 -16.88
N GLU A 33 7.19 -13.52 -17.17
CA GLU A 33 7.75 -12.89 -18.36
C GLU A 33 8.48 -11.58 -18.02
N MET A 34 9.63 -11.36 -18.65
CA MET A 34 10.36 -10.09 -18.58
C MET A 34 10.84 -9.68 -19.97
N PHE A 35 10.51 -8.48 -20.43
CA PHE A 35 10.93 -7.95 -21.74
C PHE A 35 10.72 -8.92 -22.92
N ARG A 36 9.54 -9.55 -23.01
CA ARG A 36 9.17 -10.57 -24.02
C ARG A 36 9.98 -11.87 -23.95
N LYS A 37 10.69 -12.13 -22.86
CA LYS A 37 11.33 -13.41 -22.56
C LYS A 37 10.52 -14.14 -21.49
N VAL A 38 10.26 -15.42 -21.71
CA VAL A 38 9.69 -16.31 -20.70
C VAL A 38 10.79 -16.73 -19.75
N LEU A 39 10.50 -16.69 -18.45
CA LEU A 39 11.39 -17.08 -17.37
C LEU A 39 10.74 -18.22 -16.57
N ASP A 40 11.56 -19.09 -16.00
CA ASP A 40 11.10 -20.14 -15.08
C ASP A 40 10.71 -19.55 -13.71
N GLU A 41 11.39 -18.47 -13.31
CA GLU A 41 11.15 -17.74 -12.06
C GLU A 41 11.45 -16.24 -12.21
N GLY A 42 10.89 -15.43 -11.32
CA GLY A 42 11.24 -14.03 -11.12
C GLY A 42 11.63 -13.78 -9.66
N GLN A 43 12.58 -12.88 -9.43
CA GLN A 43 13.11 -12.59 -8.10
C GLN A 43 12.99 -11.10 -7.72
N ALA A 44 13.20 -10.80 -6.45
CA ALA A 44 13.16 -9.42 -5.93
C ALA A 44 14.00 -8.46 -6.79
N GLY A 45 13.39 -7.32 -7.15
CA GLY A 45 13.98 -6.30 -8.03
C GLY A 45 13.56 -6.41 -9.50
N ASP A 46 13.12 -7.59 -9.95
CA ASP A 46 12.70 -7.81 -11.32
C ASP A 46 11.37 -7.12 -11.64
N ASN A 47 11.26 -6.55 -12.83
CA ASN A 47 10.01 -6.02 -13.37
C ASN A 47 9.42 -7.06 -14.32
N VAL A 48 8.38 -7.77 -13.87
CA VAL A 48 7.84 -8.94 -14.58
C VAL A 48 6.36 -8.78 -14.90
N GLY A 49 5.92 -9.49 -15.93
CA GLY A 49 4.54 -9.91 -16.11
C GLY A 49 4.34 -11.31 -15.50
N VAL A 50 3.33 -11.46 -14.65
CA VAL A 50 2.91 -12.73 -14.08
C VAL A 50 1.58 -13.12 -14.69
N LEU A 51 1.52 -14.29 -15.33
CA LEU A 51 0.30 -14.88 -15.88
C LEU A 51 -0.37 -15.70 -14.78
N LEU A 52 -1.67 -15.47 -14.58
CA LEU A 52 -2.46 -16.06 -13.51
C LEU A 52 -3.57 -16.93 -14.09
N ARG A 53 -3.72 -18.15 -13.56
CA ARG A 53 -4.72 -19.10 -14.05
C ARG A 53 -6.13 -18.61 -13.74
N GLY A 54 -6.96 -18.50 -14.78
CA GLY A 54 -8.40 -18.24 -14.63
C GLY A 54 -8.74 -16.85 -14.08
N THR A 55 -7.77 -15.95 -13.93
CA THR A 55 -7.97 -14.59 -13.45
C THR A 55 -8.26 -13.67 -14.64
N LYS A 56 -9.41 -13.00 -14.63
CA LYS A 56 -9.78 -12.04 -15.67
C LYS A 56 -9.23 -10.65 -15.34
N LYS A 57 -9.30 -9.74 -16.31
CA LYS A 57 -8.78 -8.38 -16.14
C LYS A 57 -9.57 -7.60 -15.07
N GLU A 58 -10.87 -7.86 -14.96
CA GLU A 58 -11.77 -7.26 -13.99
C GLU A 58 -11.58 -7.79 -12.55
N ASP A 59 -10.90 -8.92 -12.38
CA ASP A 59 -10.64 -9.53 -11.07
C ASP A 59 -9.40 -8.93 -10.39
N VAL A 60 -8.61 -8.15 -11.13
CA VAL A 60 -7.36 -7.54 -10.66
C VAL A 60 -7.34 -6.05 -10.96
N GLU A 61 -6.92 -5.25 -9.98
CA GLU A 61 -6.75 -3.82 -10.17
C GLU A 61 -5.48 -3.31 -9.49
N ARG A 62 -5.01 -2.14 -9.95
CA ARG A 62 -3.81 -1.51 -9.40
C ARG A 62 -4.04 -1.19 -7.92
N GLY A 63 -3.07 -1.57 -7.09
CA GLY A 63 -3.17 -1.47 -5.62
C GLY A 63 -3.27 -2.81 -4.92
N MET A 64 -3.72 -3.85 -5.62
CA MET A 64 -3.62 -5.23 -5.15
C MET A 64 -2.17 -5.71 -5.20
N VAL A 65 -1.85 -6.66 -4.33
CA VAL A 65 -0.53 -7.33 -4.31
C VAL A 65 -0.68 -8.82 -4.58
N LEU A 66 0.31 -9.38 -5.28
CA LEU A 66 0.49 -10.83 -5.36
C LEU A 66 1.43 -11.23 -4.22
N SER A 67 1.04 -12.24 -3.46
CA SER A 67 1.81 -12.69 -2.31
C SER A 67 1.78 -14.21 -2.16
N LYS A 68 2.73 -14.77 -1.40
CA LYS A 68 2.59 -16.15 -0.94
C LYS A 68 1.32 -16.24 -0.08
N PRO A 69 0.50 -17.30 -0.21
CA PRO A 69 -0.74 -17.41 0.54
C PRO A 69 -0.52 -17.21 2.04
N LYS A 70 -1.38 -16.41 2.67
CA LYS A 70 -1.37 -16.08 4.11
C LYS A 70 -0.13 -15.33 4.60
N SER A 71 0.73 -14.84 3.70
CA SER A 71 1.95 -14.13 4.09
C SER A 71 1.74 -12.63 4.37
N ILE A 72 0.64 -12.06 3.90
CA ILE A 72 0.21 -10.69 4.18
C ILE A 72 -1.31 -10.63 4.15
N THR A 73 -1.92 -9.89 5.06
CA THR A 73 -3.37 -9.76 5.17
C THR A 73 -3.85 -8.34 4.86
N PRO A 74 -5.09 -8.19 4.38
CA PRO A 74 -5.68 -6.88 4.16
C PRO A 74 -6.17 -6.26 5.48
N HIS A 75 -5.90 -4.97 5.69
CA HIS A 75 -6.36 -4.23 6.87
C HIS A 75 -6.92 -2.86 6.47
N THR A 76 -7.79 -2.32 7.31
CA THR A 76 -8.34 -0.97 7.17
C THR A 76 -7.91 -0.05 8.30
N LYS A 77 -7.52 -0.57 9.46
CA LYS A 77 -7.12 0.22 10.63
C LYS A 77 -5.68 -0.05 11.02
N PHE A 78 -4.94 1.02 11.30
CA PHE A 78 -3.52 0.93 11.67
C PHE A 78 -3.11 2.16 12.48
N LYS A 79 -2.03 2.02 13.26
CA LYS A 79 -1.27 3.15 13.81
C LYS A 79 -0.06 3.45 12.93
N ALA A 80 0.34 4.70 12.89
CA ALA A 80 1.50 5.13 12.12
C ALA A 80 2.20 6.34 12.76
N GLU A 81 3.50 6.46 12.48
CA GLU A 81 4.24 7.71 12.62
C GLU A 81 4.27 8.42 11.28
N ILE A 82 3.97 9.71 11.26
CA ILE A 82 3.91 10.53 10.06
C ILE A 82 4.75 11.80 10.25
N TYR A 83 5.67 12.02 9.32
CA TYR A 83 6.28 13.33 9.09
C TYR A 83 5.41 14.14 8.14
N VAL A 84 4.96 15.32 8.56
CA VAL A 84 4.21 16.26 7.73
C VAL A 84 5.20 17.18 7.05
N LEU A 85 5.17 17.22 5.71
CA LEU A 85 6.10 18.04 4.95
C LEU A 85 5.92 19.53 5.28
N ALA A 86 7.03 20.22 5.47
CA ALA A 86 7.06 21.66 5.64
C ALA A 86 6.62 22.37 4.36
N LYS A 87 6.31 23.66 4.48
CA LYS A 87 5.91 24.49 3.34
C LYS A 87 7.00 24.55 2.28
N GLU A 88 8.26 24.61 2.70
CA GLU A 88 9.45 24.70 1.85
C GLU A 88 9.70 23.41 1.06
N GLU A 89 9.20 22.28 1.57
CA GLU A 89 9.25 20.97 0.91
C GLU A 89 8.06 20.74 -0.04
N GLY A 90 7.21 21.76 -0.22
CA GLY A 90 6.00 21.69 -1.06
C GLY A 90 4.80 21.04 -0.37
N GLY A 91 4.82 20.93 0.96
CA GLY A 91 3.73 20.43 1.79
C GLY A 91 2.58 21.42 1.97
N ARG A 92 1.89 21.32 3.11
CA ARG A 92 0.77 22.20 3.44
C ARG A 92 1.26 23.58 3.88
N HIS A 93 0.42 24.59 3.67
CA HIS A 93 0.63 25.94 4.22
C HIS A 93 -0.02 26.14 5.60
N THR A 94 -1.06 25.35 5.88
CA THR A 94 -1.89 25.47 7.07
C THR A 94 -1.96 24.14 7.81
N PRO A 95 -2.20 24.17 9.13
CA PRO A 95 -2.37 22.95 9.91
C PRO A 95 -3.55 22.11 9.42
N PHE A 96 -3.59 20.87 9.90
CA PHE A 96 -4.80 20.04 9.85
C PHE A 96 -5.19 19.58 11.26
N PHE A 97 -6.44 19.16 11.39
CA PHE A 97 -7.07 18.81 12.65
C PHE A 97 -7.54 17.36 12.63
N ASN A 98 -8.02 16.89 13.77
CA ASN A 98 -8.63 15.57 13.89
C ASN A 98 -9.78 15.38 12.89
N GLY A 99 -9.88 14.19 12.29
CA GLY A 99 -10.87 13.88 11.25
C GLY A 99 -10.46 14.29 9.85
N TYR A 100 -9.20 14.71 9.64
CA TYR A 100 -8.63 14.97 8.33
C TYR A 100 -8.75 13.74 7.40
N ARG A 101 -9.13 13.96 6.13
CA ARG A 101 -9.44 12.88 5.16
C ARG A 101 -8.54 12.91 3.91
N PRO A 102 -7.24 12.63 4.04
CA PRO A 102 -6.33 12.58 2.90
C PRO A 102 -6.46 11.26 2.11
N GLN A 103 -5.71 11.18 1.03
CA GLN A 103 -5.38 9.93 0.35
C GLN A 103 -4.08 9.36 0.92
N PHE A 104 -4.11 8.09 1.32
CA PHE A 104 -2.93 7.34 1.72
C PHE A 104 -2.41 6.55 0.51
N TYR A 105 -1.19 6.85 0.09
CA TYR A 105 -0.54 6.17 -1.02
C TYR A 105 0.27 4.97 -0.51
N PHE A 106 -0.28 3.78 -0.69
CA PHE A 106 0.38 2.52 -0.38
C PHE A 106 0.85 1.85 -1.65
N ARG A 107 2.17 1.70 -1.81
CA ARG A 107 2.85 1.10 -2.97
C ARG A 107 2.46 1.73 -4.31
N THR A 108 1.31 1.34 -4.85
CA THR A 108 0.85 1.70 -6.19
C THR A 108 -0.53 2.33 -6.23
N THR A 109 -1.22 2.46 -5.10
CA THR A 109 -2.60 2.97 -5.04
C THR A 109 -2.81 4.03 -3.98
N ASP A 110 -3.71 4.97 -4.28
CA ASP A 110 -4.24 5.97 -3.36
C ASP A 110 -5.54 5.45 -2.76
N VAL A 111 -5.63 5.39 -1.43
CA VAL A 111 -6.85 5.02 -0.71
C VAL A 111 -7.21 6.12 0.27
N THR A 112 -8.41 6.67 0.16
CA THR A 112 -8.91 7.65 1.11
C THR A 112 -9.02 7.02 2.49
N GLY A 113 -8.61 7.76 3.51
CA GLY A 113 -8.79 7.35 4.90
C GLY A 113 -9.10 8.53 5.80
N ILE A 114 -9.47 8.24 7.03
CA ILE A 114 -9.67 9.21 8.09
C ILE A 114 -8.46 9.11 9.02
N MET A 115 -7.87 10.26 9.34
CA MET A 115 -6.78 10.37 10.29
C MET A 115 -7.30 10.86 11.64
N THR A 116 -7.03 10.06 12.67
CA THR A 116 -7.35 10.38 14.05
C THR A 116 -6.08 10.71 14.81
N LEU A 117 -6.02 11.91 15.39
CA LEU A 117 -4.90 12.37 16.21
C LEU A 117 -4.97 11.75 17.61
N ASN A 118 -3.80 11.62 18.26
CA ASN A 118 -3.75 11.16 19.65
C ASN A 118 -4.44 12.14 20.62
N PRO A 119 -4.99 11.66 21.74
CA PRO A 119 -5.57 12.53 22.76
C PRO A 119 -4.60 13.62 23.20
N GLY A 120 -5.08 14.86 23.26
CA GLY A 120 -4.27 16.04 23.61
C GLY A 120 -3.57 16.72 22.43
N VAL A 121 -3.59 16.14 21.23
CA VAL A 121 -3.12 16.81 20.01
C VAL A 121 -4.32 17.41 19.27
N GLU A 122 -4.45 18.73 19.33
CA GLU A 122 -5.57 19.44 18.69
C GLU A 122 -5.34 19.66 17.19
N MET A 123 -4.10 20.00 16.81
CA MET A 123 -3.70 20.30 15.44
C MET A 123 -2.28 19.86 15.17
N VAL A 124 -1.96 19.64 13.89
CA VAL A 124 -0.61 19.27 13.43
C VAL A 124 -0.13 20.31 12.43
N MET A 125 1.07 20.85 12.66
CA MET A 125 1.67 21.86 11.81
C MET A 125 2.52 21.23 10.69
N PRO A 126 2.67 21.91 9.54
CA PRO A 126 3.68 21.53 8.56
C PRO A 126 5.08 21.51 9.18
N GLY A 127 5.82 20.41 8.98
CA GLY A 127 7.13 20.16 9.60
C GLY A 127 7.11 19.28 10.85
N ASP A 128 5.93 18.96 11.40
CA ASP A 128 5.81 18.13 12.60
C ASP A 128 5.97 16.64 12.30
N ASN A 129 6.36 15.88 13.34
CA ASN A 129 6.21 14.44 13.41
C ASN A 129 5.07 14.11 14.36
N VAL A 130 4.14 13.25 13.94
CA VAL A 130 2.94 12.91 14.71
C VAL A 130 2.61 11.42 14.62
N SER A 131 2.25 10.84 15.77
CA SER A 131 1.64 9.51 15.86
C SER A 131 0.13 9.63 15.63
N VAL A 132 -0.42 8.82 14.72
CA VAL A 132 -1.85 8.84 14.36
C VAL A 132 -2.43 7.44 14.26
N THR A 133 -3.76 7.37 14.31
CA THR A 133 -4.53 6.19 13.88
C THR A 133 -5.19 6.49 12.53
N GLY A 134 -4.97 5.63 11.54
CA GLY A 134 -5.61 5.70 10.22
C GLY A 134 -6.72 4.68 10.06
N GLU A 135 -7.83 5.08 9.44
CA GLU A 135 -8.93 4.20 9.02
C GLU A 135 -9.22 4.38 7.53
N LEU A 136 -8.95 3.36 6.72
CA LEU A 136 -9.10 3.35 5.26
C LEU A 136 -10.51 2.95 4.84
N ILE A 137 -11.02 3.55 3.77
CA ILE A 137 -12.33 3.19 3.18
C ILE A 137 -12.31 1.83 2.46
N SER A 138 -11.12 1.28 2.21
CA SER A 138 -10.94 0.01 1.53
C SER A 138 -9.75 -0.75 2.11
N PRO A 139 -9.83 -2.08 2.18
CA PRO A 139 -8.76 -2.91 2.72
C PRO A 139 -7.48 -2.80 1.89
N ILE A 140 -6.32 -2.67 2.56
CA ILE A 140 -5.01 -2.68 1.92
C ILE A 140 -4.11 -3.75 2.53
N ALA A 141 -3.37 -4.46 1.68
CA ALA A 141 -2.37 -5.41 2.12
C ALA A 141 -1.22 -4.68 2.85
N MET A 142 -1.12 -4.83 4.16
CA MET A 142 -0.16 -4.09 4.98
C MET A 142 0.43 -4.95 6.11
N ASP A 143 1.70 -4.67 6.40
CA ASP A 143 2.45 -5.20 7.55
C ASP A 143 3.03 -4.02 8.34
N GLN A 144 3.42 -4.26 9.58
CA GLN A 144 4.22 -3.32 10.35
C GLN A 144 5.51 -2.96 9.60
N GLY A 145 5.87 -1.67 9.62
CA GLY A 145 7.02 -1.12 8.89
C GLY A 145 6.74 -0.73 7.44
N LEU A 146 5.54 -0.99 6.92
CA LEU A 146 5.16 -0.53 5.59
C LEU A 146 5.17 1.01 5.52
N ARG A 147 5.92 1.55 4.56
CA ARG A 147 5.97 2.99 4.30
C ARG A 147 4.84 3.41 3.37
N PHE A 148 4.35 4.62 3.57
CA PHE A 148 3.32 5.24 2.73
C PHE A 148 3.52 6.75 2.63
N ALA A 149 2.87 7.37 1.64
CA ALA A 149 2.79 8.82 1.56
C ALA A 149 1.37 9.29 1.87
N VAL A 150 1.24 10.47 2.49
CA VAL A 150 -0.03 11.15 2.67
C VAL A 150 -0.16 12.18 1.55
N ARG A 151 -1.28 12.16 0.83
CA ARG A 151 -1.51 12.99 -0.35
C ARG A 151 -2.83 13.74 -0.28
N GLU A 152 -2.82 14.95 -0.83
CA GLU A 152 -3.99 15.82 -0.99
C GLU A 152 -3.93 16.46 -2.38
N GLY A 153 -5.02 16.37 -3.15
CA GLY A 153 -5.08 16.94 -4.50
C GLY A 153 -3.96 16.45 -5.43
N GLY A 154 -3.49 15.21 -5.24
CA GLY A 154 -2.39 14.61 -6.00
C GLY A 154 -0.98 15.02 -5.54
N LYS A 155 -0.85 15.94 -4.58
CA LYS A 155 0.44 16.36 -3.99
C LYS A 155 0.75 15.56 -2.73
N THR A 156 2.02 15.23 -2.51
CA THR A 156 2.47 14.65 -1.24
C THR A 156 2.55 15.74 -0.19
N VAL A 157 1.92 15.50 0.95
CA VAL A 157 1.88 16.42 2.11
C VAL A 157 2.48 15.79 3.36
N GLY A 158 2.81 14.51 3.33
CA GLY A 158 3.47 13.81 4.42
C GLY A 158 4.01 12.45 4.01
N SER A 159 4.88 11.90 4.85
CA SER A 159 5.46 10.56 4.70
C SER A 159 5.30 9.81 6.00
N GLY A 160 4.81 8.58 5.93
CA GLY A 160 4.52 7.78 7.12
C GLY A 160 5.05 6.36 7.07
N VAL A 161 5.05 5.72 8.24
CA VAL A 161 5.37 4.31 8.42
C VAL A 161 4.37 3.68 9.37
N VAL A 162 3.81 2.55 8.97
CA VAL A 162 2.88 1.77 9.80
C VAL A 162 3.64 1.23 11.01
N THR A 163 3.18 1.55 12.22
CA THR A 163 3.79 1.09 13.47
C THR A 163 3.06 -0.08 14.11
N GLU A 164 1.76 -0.19 13.87
CA GLU A 164 0.93 -1.27 14.43
C GLU A 164 -0.29 -1.49 13.54
N ILE A 165 -0.68 -2.76 13.36
CA ILE A 165 -1.93 -3.12 12.67
C ILE A 165 -3.03 -3.31 13.72
N LEU A 166 -4.18 -2.68 13.48
CA LEU A 166 -5.32 -2.78 14.38
C LEU A 166 -6.37 -3.73 13.78
N ALA A 167 -7.00 -4.53 14.63
CA ALA A 167 -8.06 -5.46 14.26
C ALA A 167 -9.39 -4.76 13.92
#